data_AF-Q2BXU5-F1
#
_entry.id   AF-Q2BXU5-F1
#
_cell.length_a   1.000
_cell.length_b   1.000
_cell.length_c   1.000
_cell.angle_alpha   90.00
_cell.angle_beta   90.00
_cell.angle_gamma   90.00
#
_symmetry.space_group_name_H-M   'P 1'
#
loop_
_entity.id
_entity.type
_entity.pdbx_description
1 polymer ?
#
loop_
_entity_poly.entity_id
_entity_poly.type
_entity_poly.pdbx_seq_one_letter_code
_entity_poly.pdbx_strand_id
1 'polypeptide(L)'
;MRAPLLLLVAFFLLLTGCSSFWPVPGETPLPPPKQAQLRQLELHQFELQLLAIRGAKHCLPGQYIRLQNLYLQARKEALNGFDHDAEMTLLKYQTQNAVIQQQMDWLEYHTLCLQPNYSEVELKERFLLYMEVDNQFALNKTTLLPKYQESLRYAAEILKRQSHWHLQLTGYTDSQGHIQGNYMLGLERANAVKDFLIENGVDTNQISVFSVGENQAVADNTLTKQLNNRKVEARVLVEHHTQSIHRVFDIKDWHAIRDGL
;
A
#
# COMPACT_ATOMS: atom_id res chain seq x y z
N MET A 1 -9.11 -14.25 83.83
CA MET A 1 -9.25 -14.54 82.39
C MET A 1 -7.85 -14.83 81.83
N ARG A 2 -7.73 -15.83 80.94
CA ARG A 2 -6.56 -16.68 80.70
C ARG A 2 -5.38 -16.01 79.95
N ALA A 3 -4.23 -16.66 80.11
CA ALA A 3 -2.84 -16.31 79.76
C ALA A 3 -2.47 -16.43 78.24
N PRO A 4 -1.20 -16.15 77.83
CA PRO A 4 -0.71 -15.74 76.49
C PRO A 4 -0.09 -16.88 75.65
N LEU A 5 0.18 -16.70 74.33
CA LEU A 5 1.22 -17.48 73.59
C LEU A 5 1.50 -17.11 72.09
N LEU A 6 2.80 -17.14 71.73
CA LEU A 6 3.52 -17.56 70.49
C LEU A 6 3.19 -16.96 69.08
N LEU A 7 4.11 -16.30 68.34
CA LEU A 7 5.25 -16.79 67.50
C LEU A 7 4.84 -17.44 66.16
N LEU A 8 5.13 -16.81 65.01
CA LEU A 8 5.87 -17.40 63.86
C LEU A 8 5.92 -16.51 62.60
N VAL A 9 7.11 -16.53 62.01
CA VAL A 9 7.60 -15.89 60.79
C VAL A 9 6.97 -16.49 59.53
N ALA A 10 6.70 -15.65 58.51
CA ALA A 10 6.67 -16.11 57.11
C ALA A 10 7.09 -14.99 56.15
N PHE A 11 8.36 -15.04 55.78
CA PHE A 11 8.93 -14.41 54.60
C PHE A 11 8.35 -15.10 53.36
N PHE A 12 7.68 -14.37 52.48
CA PHE A 12 7.39 -14.82 51.11
C PHE A 12 7.62 -13.68 50.13
N LEU A 13 8.85 -13.64 49.61
CA LEU A 13 9.15 -13.09 48.30
C LEU A 13 8.29 -13.83 47.28
N LEU A 14 7.26 -13.18 46.74
CA LEU A 14 6.61 -13.62 45.51
C LEU A 14 6.98 -12.67 44.37
N LEU A 15 7.88 -13.20 43.55
CA LEU A 15 8.08 -12.95 42.14
C LEU A 15 6.76 -12.54 41.45
N THR A 16 6.57 -11.25 41.21
CA THR A 16 5.70 -10.82 40.11
C THR A 16 6.57 -10.70 38.88
N GLY A 17 6.74 -11.85 38.20
CA GLY A 17 7.22 -11.87 36.84
C GLY A 17 6.34 -11.01 35.94
N CYS A 18 6.97 -10.36 34.96
CA CYS A 18 6.29 -9.62 33.91
C CYS A 18 5.29 -10.53 33.19
N SER A 19 4.00 -10.34 33.45
CA SER A 19 2.91 -10.88 32.64
C SER A 19 1.91 -9.78 32.32
N SER A 20 2.31 -8.90 31.42
CA SER A 20 1.39 -8.04 30.67
C SER A 20 1.77 -8.05 29.20
N PHE A 21 1.71 -9.25 28.61
CA PHE A 21 1.68 -9.46 27.16
C PHE A 21 0.20 -9.45 26.71
N TRP A 22 -0.47 -8.33 26.95
CA TRP A 22 -1.76 -8.04 26.31
C TRP A 22 -1.48 -6.91 25.31
N PRO A 23 -1.76 -7.10 24.01
CA PRO A 23 -1.54 -6.05 23.03
C PRO A 23 -2.40 -4.84 23.39
N VAL A 24 -1.82 -3.66 23.25
CA VAL A 24 -2.51 -2.38 23.42
C VAL A 24 -3.72 -2.35 22.46
N PRO A 25 -4.91 -1.87 22.88
CA PRO A 25 -6.04 -1.74 21.98
C PRO A 25 -5.67 -0.86 20.77
N GLY A 26 -5.56 -1.47 19.59
CA GLY A 26 -5.22 -0.78 18.34
C GLY A 26 -4.08 -1.40 17.53
N GLU A 27 -3.24 -2.25 18.14
CA GLU A 27 -2.19 -2.97 17.41
C GLU A 27 -2.69 -4.32 16.93
N THR A 28 -2.70 -4.52 15.61
CA THR A 28 -2.87 -5.87 15.05
C THR A 28 -1.70 -6.74 15.51
N PRO A 29 -1.94 -7.93 16.09
CA PRO A 29 -0.85 -8.83 16.49
C PRO A 29 0.11 -9.06 15.33
N LEU A 30 1.42 -8.98 15.62
CA LEU A 30 2.43 -9.33 14.63
C LEU A 30 2.10 -10.72 14.06
N PRO A 31 2.04 -10.88 12.74
CA PRO A 31 1.80 -12.17 12.14
C PRO A 31 2.91 -13.16 12.57
N PRO A 32 2.62 -14.46 12.63
CA PRO A 32 3.65 -15.49 12.71
C PRO A 32 4.75 -15.24 11.66
N PRO A 33 6.03 -15.53 11.96
CA PRO A 33 7.16 -15.22 11.06
C PRO A 33 6.95 -15.71 9.62
N LYS A 34 6.42 -16.92 9.46
CA LYS A 34 6.11 -17.50 8.14
C LYS A 34 5.02 -16.72 7.38
N GLN A 35 4.01 -16.21 8.07
CA GLN A 35 2.97 -15.37 7.45
C GLN A 35 3.51 -13.98 7.11
N ALA A 36 4.41 -13.42 7.92
CA ALA A 36 5.09 -12.16 7.61
C ALA A 36 5.90 -12.27 6.32
N GLN A 37 6.71 -13.33 6.19
CA GLN A 37 7.58 -13.56 5.04
C GLN A 37 6.77 -13.78 3.75
N LEU A 38 5.65 -14.50 3.82
CA LEU A 38 4.76 -14.67 2.66
C LEU A 38 4.15 -13.34 2.20
N ARG A 39 3.68 -12.49 3.13
CA ARG A 39 3.18 -11.14 2.79
C ARG A 39 4.28 -10.26 2.19
N GLN A 40 5.52 -10.39 2.67
CA GLN A 40 6.66 -9.67 2.10
C GLN A 40 6.93 -10.11 0.65
N LEU A 41 6.86 -11.41 0.36
CA LEU A 41 7.00 -11.94 -0.99
C LEU A 41 5.87 -11.45 -1.91
N GLU A 42 4.63 -11.37 -1.42
CA GLU A 42 3.51 -10.80 -2.17
C GLU A 42 3.74 -9.33 -2.54
N LEU A 43 4.25 -8.52 -1.59
CA LEU A 43 4.62 -7.13 -1.84
C LEU A 43 5.71 -7.01 -2.91
N HIS A 44 6.77 -7.82 -2.82
CA HIS A 44 7.85 -7.80 -3.82
C HIS A 44 7.40 -8.34 -5.19
N GLN A 45 6.44 -9.27 -5.24
CA GLN A 45 5.82 -9.66 -6.50
C GLN A 45 5.14 -8.47 -7.17
N PHE A 46 4.42 -7.69 -6.36
CA PHE A 46 3.74 -6.50 -6.82
C PHE A 46 4.74 -5.44 -7.33
N GLU A 47 5.82 -5.19 -6.58
CA GLU A 47 6.89 -4.27 -7.01
C GLU A 47 7.51 -4.69 -8.35
N LEU A 48 7.74 -5.98 -8.58
CA LEU A 48 8.28 -6.49 -9.84
C LEU A 48 7.29 -6.26 -11.00
N GLN A 49 5.99 -6.43 -10.76
CA GLN A 49 4.96 -6.14 -11.76
C GLN A 49 4.89 -4.65 -12.07
N LEU A 50 4.92 -3.79 -11.04
CA LEU A 50 4.97 -2.35 -11.18
C LEU A 50 6.18 -1.92 -12.03
N LEU A 51 7.34 -2.46 -11.73
CA LEU A 51 8.57 -2.23 -12.48
C LEU A 51 8.47 -2.68 -13.95
N ALA A 52 7.78 -3.79 -14.21
CA ALA A 52 7.52 -4.26 -15.58
C ALA A 52 6.64 -3.28 -16.36
N ILE A 53 5.57 -2.78 -15.74
CA ILE A 53 4.63 -1.83 -16.36
C ILE A 53 5.30 -0.48 -16.59
N ARG A 54 6.17 -0.03 -15.67
CA ARG A 54 7.08 1.11 -15.87
C ARG A 54 8.02 0.94 -17.07
N GLY A 55 8.04 -0.22 -17.73
CA GLY A 55 8.79 -0.46 -18.96
C GLY A 55 10.19 -1.01 -18.74
N ALA A 56 10.54 -1.45 -17.52
CA ALA A 56 11.85 -2.05 -17.26
C ALA A 56 12.14 -3.30 -18.11
N LYS A 57 11.11 -4.02 -18.53
CA LYS A 57 11.25 -5.13 -19.50
C LYS A 57 11.78 -4.66 -20.86
N HIS A 58 11.50 -3.42 -21.24
CA HIS A 58 11.92 -2.83 -22.50
C HIS A 58 13.24 -2.07 -22.35
N CYS A 59 13.36 -1.23 -21.33
CA CYS A 59 14.53 -0.37 -21.14
C CYS A 59 15.72 -1.09 -20.48
N LEU A 60 15.47 -2.06 -19.58
CA LEU A 60 16.48 -2.79 -18.81
C LEU A 60 16.26 -4.32 -18.83
N PRO A 61 16.10 -4.97 -20.00
CA PRO A 61 15.62 -6.34 -20.12
C PRO A 61 16.47 -7.37 -19.34
N GLY A 62 17.80 -7.29 -19.43
CA GLY A 62 18.69 -8.23 -18.76
C GLY A 62 18.67 -8.10 -17.24
N GLN A 63 18.61 -6.87 -16.73
CA GLN A 63 18.52 -6.61 -15.29
C GLN A 63 17.17 -7.03 -14.72
N TYR A 64 16.08 -6.74 -15.45
CA TYR A 64 14.74 -7.18 -15.06
C TYR A 64 14.63 -8.71 -14.97
N ILE A 65 15.14 -9.46 -15.96
CA ILE A 65 15.13 -10.93 -15.92
C ILE A 65 15.93 -11.47 -14.73
N ARG A 66 17.11 -10.89 -14.46
CA ARG A 66 17.92 -11.29 -13.29
C ARG A 66 17.17 -11.05 -11.98
N LEU A 67 16.53 -9.90 -11.84
CA LEU A 67 15.72 -9.55 -10.68
C LEU A 67 14.53 -10.51 -10.52
N GLN A 68 13.82 -10.81 -11.61
CA GLN A 68 12.72 -11.77 -11.62
C GLN A 68 13.17 -13.17 -11.17
N ASN A 69 14.32 -13.64 -11.65
CA ASN A 69 14.88 -14.93 -11.26
C ASN A 69 15.21 -14.99 -9.75
N LEU A 70 15.77 -13.91 -9.19
CA LEU A 70 16.01 -13.82 -7.74
C LEU A 70 14.70 -13.89 -6.94
N TYR A 71 13.66 -13.17 -7.37
CA TYR A 71 12.34 -13.24 -6.73
C TYR A 71 11.76 -14.66 -6.77
N LEU A 72 11.79 -15.31 -7.94
CA LEU A 72 11.28 -16.67 -8.10
C LEU A 72 12.06 -17.67 -7.25
N GLN A 73 13.38 -17.50 -7.13
CA GLN A 73 14.22 -18.30 -6.25
C GLN A 73 13.84 -18.10 -4.78
N ALA A 74 13.77 -16.85 -4.29
CA ALA A 74 13.42 -16.55 -2.89
C ALA A 74 12.03 -17.11 -2.53
N ARG A 75 11.05 -16.97 -3.44
CA ARG A 75 9.72 -17.55 -3.26
C ARG A 75 9.77 -19.07 -3.17
N LYS A 76 10.55 -19.73 -4.03
CA LYS A 76 10.70 -21.19 -4.01
C LYS A 76 11.35 -21.65 -2.70
N GLU A 77 12.40 -20.98 -2.25
CA GLU A 77 13.07 -21.28 -0.98
C GLU A 77 12.11 -21.16 0.21
N ALA A 78 11.35 -20.07 0.29
CA ALA A 78 10.36 -19.85 1.36
C ALA A 78 9.22 -20.89 1.35
N LEU A 79 8.69 -21.23 0.17
CA LEU A 79 7.62 -22.23 0.06
C LEU A 79 8.07 -23.64 0.49
N ASN A 80 9.36 -23.94 0.31
CA ASN A 80 9.95 -25.21 0.72
C ASN A 80 10.49 -25.19 2.16
N GLY A 81 10.32 -24.08 2.90
CA GLY A 81 10.74 -23.94 4.30
C GLY A 81 12.24 -23.66 4.50
N PHE A 82 12.94 -23.24 3.43
CA PHE A 82 14.32 -22.75 3.52
C PHE A 82 14.33 -21.27 3.89
N ASP A 83 13.81 -20.94 5.08
CA ASP A 83 13.48 -19.55 5.45
C ASP A 83 14.71 -18.62 5.46
N HIS A 84 15.86 -19.12 5.92
CA HIS A 84 17.12 -18.36 5.94
C HIS A 84 17.70 -18.12 4.53
N ASP A 85 17.66 -19.15 3.66
CA ASP A 85 18.09 -19.01 2.28
C ASP A 85 17.20 -18.00 1.54
N ALA A 86 15.88 -18.10 1.76
CA ALA A 86 14.91 -17.18 1.19
C ALA A 86 15.16 -15.73 1.63
N GLU A 87 15.48 -15.50 2.90
CA GLU A 87 15.84 -14.17 3.42
C GLU A 87 17.10 -13.61 2.73
N MET A 88 18.15 -14.43 2.60
CA MET A 88 19.39 -14.03 1.93
C MET A 88 19.19 -13.76 0.44
N THR A 89 18.38 -14.56 -0.24
CA THR A 89 18.01 -14.33 -1.65
C THR A 89 17.15 -13.08 -1.79
N LEU A 90 16.26 -12.82 -0.84
CA LEU A 90 15.41 -11.64 -0.84
C LEU A 90 16.21 -10.35 -0.62
N LEU A 91 17.24 -10.38 0.23
CA LEU A 91 18.16 -9.25 0.39
C LEU A 91 18.89 -8.91 -0.93
N LYS A 92 19.33 -9.93 -1.68
CA LYS A 92 19.92 -9.74 -3.02
C LYS A 92 18.91 -9.12 -3.99
N TYR A 93 17.67 -9.62 -3.96
CA TYR A 93 16.57 -9.06 -4.75
C TYR A 93 16.34 -7.58 -4.40
N GLN A 94 16.20 -7.23 -3.12
CA GLN A 94 15.95 -5.85 -2.68
C GLN A 94 17.07 -4.89 -3.11
N THR A 95 18.31 -5.32 -2.97
CA THR A 95 19.49 -4.53 -3.40
C THR A 95 19.46 -4.28 -4.91
N GLN A 96 19.18 -5.31 -5.72
CA GLN A 96 19.07 -5.14 -7.17
C GLN A 96 17.84 -4.33 -7.58
N ASN A 97 16.71 -4.51 -6.90
CA ASN A 97 15.51 -3.73 -7.14
C ASN A 97 15.81 -2.24 -6.91
N ALA A 98 16.44 -1.86 -5.80
CA ALA A 98 16.81 -0.48 -5.52
C ALA A 98 17.65 0.17 -6.63
N VAL A 99 18.66 -0.54 -7.13
CA VAL A 99 19.50 -0.08 -8.25
C VAL A 99 18.66 0.10 -9.52
N ILE A 100 17.84 -0.89 -9.87
CA ILE A 100 17.03 -0.83 -11.08
C ILE A 100 15.99 0.29 -11.00
N GLN A 101 15.40 0.53 -9.82
CA GLN A 101 14.46 1.64 -9.63
C GLN A 101 15.14 2.99 -9.89
N GLN A 102 16.34 3.21 -9.32
CA GLN A 102 17.11 4.43 -9.56
C GLN A 102 17.43 4.63 -11.05
N GLN A 103 17.82 3.56 -11.75
CA GLN A 103 18.08 3.61 -13.19
C GLN A 103 16.81 3.91 -13.98
N MET A 104 15.67 3.32 -13.60
CA MET A 104 14.39 3.59 -14.25
C MET A 104 13.94 5.03 -14.05
N ASP A 105 14.10 5.60 -12.86
CA ASP A 105 13.76 7.01 -12.59
C ASP A 105 14.55 7.95 -13.50
N TRP A 106 15.82 7.65 -13.78
CA TRP A 106 16.63 8.42 -14.73
C TRP A 106 16.16 8.23 -16.17
N LEU A 107 15.93 6.97 -16.59
CA LEU A 107 15.54 6.63 -17.97
C LEU A 107 14.18 7.22 -18.35
N GLU A 108 13.22 7.22 -17.42
CA GLU A 108 11.89 7.80 -17.58
C GLU A 108 11.94 9.28 -17.94
N TYR A 109 12.91 10.01 -17.40
CA TYR A 109 13.03 11.45 -17.60
C TYR A 109 13.91 11.85 -18.81
N HIS A 110 14.90 11.02 -19.16
CA HIS A 110 15.95 11.39 -20.11
C HIS A 110 15.89 10.67 -21.47
N THR A 111 15.02 9.67 -21.65
CA THR A 111 15.05 8.80 -22.85
C THR A 111 13.67 8.56 -23.47
N LEU A 112 13.64 8.17 -24.74
CA LEU A 112 12.44 7.66 -25.44
C LEU A 112 12.27 6.14 -25.31
N CYS A 113 12.95 5.47 -24.36
CA CYS A 113 12.87 4.01 -24.25
C CYS A 113 11.44 3.54 -23.89
N LEU A 114 10.63 4.43 -23.32
CA LEU A 114 9.24 4.15 -22.96
C LEU A 114 8.30 4.58 -24.07
N GLN A 115 7.30 3.76 -24.36
CA GLN A 115 6.11 4.22 -25.07
C GLN A 115 5.24 4.98 -24.04
N PRO A 116 5.19 6.32 -24.10
CA PRO A 116 4.78 7.15 -22.96
C PRO A 116 3.34 6.92 -22.49
N ASN A 117 2.44 6.45 -23.38
CA ASN A 117 1.02 6.34 -23.05
C ASN A 117 0.58 4.95 -22.59
N TYR A 118 1.35 3.88 -22.83
CA TYR A 118 0.87 2.52 -22.54
C TYR A 118 1.03 2.15 -21.06
N SER A 119 2.18 2.49 -20.48
CA SER A 119 2.49 2.20 -19.08
C SER A 119 1.61 2.98 -18.11
N GLU A 120 1.38 4.27 -18.36
CA GLU A 120 0.58 5.11 -17.46
C GLU A 120 -0.89 4.69 -17.40
N VAL A 121 -1.48 4.29 -18.55
CA VAL A 121 -2.85 3.76 -18.60
C VAL A 121 -2.97 2.47 -17.79
N GLU A 122 -2.06 1.51 -17.99
CA GLU A 122 -2.10 0.24 -17.26
C GLU A 122 -1.86 0.43 -15.76
N LEU A 123 -0.96 1.34 -15.36
CA LEU A 123 -0.76 1.70 -13.96
C LEU A 123 -2.01 2.31 -13.34
N LYS A 124 -2.68 3.23 -14.07
CA LYS A 124 -3.88 3.89 -13.59
C LYS A 124 -5.02 2.90 -13.40
N GLU A 125 -5.25 2.02 -14.37
CA GLU A 125 -6.25 0.96 -14.26
C GLU A 125 -5.96 0.05 -13.06
N ARG A 126 -4.71 -0.37 -12.90
CA ARG A 126 -4.29 -1.21 -11.78
C ARG A 126 -4.46 -0.52 -10.43
N PHE A 127 -4.10 0.76 -10.34
CA PHE A 127 -4.32 1.57 -9.14
C PHE A 127 -5.80 1.66 -8.79
N LEU A 128 -6.66 1.95 -9.77
CA LEU A 128 -8.10 2.05 -9.55
C LEU A 128 -8.69 0.72 -9.06
N LEU A 129 -8.21 -0.42 -9.57
CA LEU A 129 -8.61 -1.74 -9.07
C LEU A 129 -8.28 -1.95 -7.58
N TYR A 130 -7.15 -1.42 -7.08
CA TYR A 130 -6.84 -1.49 -5.65
C TYR A 130 -7.70 -0.56 -4.79
N MET A 131 -8.19 0.54 -5.37
CA MET A 131 -9.09 1.45 -4.69
C MET A 131 -10.53 0.94 -4.68
N GLU A 132 -10.93 0.16 -5.68
CA GLU A 132 -12.27 -0.39 -5.88
C GLU A 132 -12.46 -1.74 -5.19
N VAL A 133 -12.35 -1.74 -3.85
CA VAL A 133 -12.68 -2.92 -3.03
C VAL A 133 -14.10 -2.83 -2.52
N ASP A 134 -14.86 -3.93 -2.62
CA ASP A 134 -16.18 -4.05 -2.02
C ASP A 134 -16.11 -4.06 -0.48
N ASN A 135 -17.13 -3.47 0.15
CA ASN A 135 -17.28 -3.45 1.62
C ASN A 135 -16.05 -2.85 2.32
N GLN A 136 -15.83 -1.57 2.08
CA GLN A 136 -14.69 -0.81 2.63
C GLN A 136 -14.87 -0.48 4.12
N PHE A 137 -16.12 -0.27 4.55
CA PHE A 137 -16.49 0.16 5.90
C PHE A 137 -17.70 -0.60 6.44
N ALA A 138 -17.75 -0.79 7.76
CA ALA A 138 -18.95 -1.24 8.44
C ALA A 138 -20.03 -0.13 8.53
N LEU A 139 -21.27 -0.51 8.87
CA LEU A 139 -22.39 0.43 9.04
C LEU A 139 -22.06 1.49 10.11
N ASN A 140 -22.26 2.77 9.79
CA ASN A 140 -21.95 3.91 10.66
C ASN A 140 -20.53 3.90 11.26
N LYS A 141 -19.57 3.29 10.55
CA LYS A 141 -18.16 3.30 10.91
C LYS A 141 -17.33 3.97 9.84
N THR A 142 -16.24 4.57 10.29
CA THR A 142 -15.15 5.17 9.51
C THR A 142 -13.88 4.33 9.55
N THR A 143 -13.86 3.28 10.38
CA THR A 143 -12.74 2.33 10.45
C THR A 143 -12.66 1.50 9.18
N LEU A 144 -11.50 1.53 8.53
CA LEU A 144 -11.19 0.73 7.34
C LEU A 144 -11.18 -0.76 7.69
N LEU A 145 -11.82 -1.58 6.86
CA LEU A 145 -11.79 -3.03 7.04
C LEU A 145 -10.44 -3.63 6.62
N PRO A 146 -9.96 -4.71 7.27
CA PRO A 146 -8.60 -5.25 7.03
C PRO A 146 -8.29 -5.58 5.56
N LYS A 147 -9.27 -6.12 4.82
CA LYS A 147 -9.13 -6.41 3.39
C LYS A 147 -8.89 -5.14 2.58
N TYR A 148 -9.56 -4.05 2.93
CA TYR A 148 -9.39 -2.78 2.24
C TYR A 148 -8.04 -2.14 2.59
N GLN A 149 -7.62 -2.20 3.86
CA GLN A 149 -6.28 -1.76 4.28
C GLN A 149 -5.16 -2.47 3.49
N GLU A 150 -5.27 -3.78 3.29
CA GLU A 150 -4.31 -4.54 2.48
C GLU A 150 -4.24 -4.04 1.03
N SER A 151 -5.40 -3.81 0.40
CA SER A 151 -5.47 -3.25 -0.96
C SER A 151 -4.89 -1.85 -1.04
N LEU A 152 -5.18 -1.00 -0.04
CA LEU A 152 -4.66 0.37 0.03
C LEU A 152 -3.15 0.43 0.17
N ARG A 153 -2.50 -0.59 0.76
CA ARG A 153 -1.03 -0.67 0.79
C ARG A 153 -0.45 -0.80 -0.61
N TYR A 154 -1.04 -1.63 -1.48
CA TYR A 154 -0.64 -1.74 -2.88
C TYR A 154 -0.92 -0.44 -3.66
N ALA A 155 -2.07 0.20 -3.42
CA ALA A 155 -2.40 1.49 -4.02
C ALA A 155 -1.39 2.59 -3.62
N ALA A 156 -0.97 2.62 -2.36
CA ALA A 156 0.03 3.57 -1.85
C ALA A 156 1.39 3.38 -2.55
N GLU A 157 1.83 2.14 -2.79
CA GLU A 157 3.09 1.87 -3.51
C GLU A 157 3.11 2.43 -4.94
N ILE A 158 1.96 2.41 -5.63
CA ILE A 158 1.83 3.04 -6.95
C ILE A 158 1.88 4.56 -6.79
N LEU A 159 1.02 5.13 -5.95
CA LEU A 159 0.81 6.57 -5.87
C LEU A 159 2.06 7.34 -5.42
N LYS A 160 2.85 6.76 -4.50
CA LYS A 160 4.15 7.32 -4.06
C LYS A 160 5.14 7.54 -5.20
N ARG A 161 5.05 6.71 -6.24
CA ARG A 161 5.97 6.75 -7.39
C ARG A 161 5.43 7.61 -8.53
N GLN A 162 4.16 8.03 -8.46
CA GLN A 162 3.50 8.85 -9.47
C GLN A 162 3.24 10.24 -8.90
N SER A 163 4.31 11.01 -8.67
CA SER A 163 4.25 12.34 -8.04
C SER A 163 3.38 13.35 -8.81
N HIS A 164 3.23 13.17 -10.11
CA HIS A 164 2.38 13.98 -10.99
C HIS A 164 0.90 13.59 -10.96
N TRP A 165 0.54 12.51 -10.26
CA TRP A 165 -0.87 12.14 -10.04
C TRP A 165 -1.43 12.87 -8.83
N HIS A 166 -2.60 13.48 -9.04
CA HIS A 166 -3.44 14.02 -7.98
C HIS A 166 -4.67 13.12 -7.80
N LEU A 167 -4.81 12.55 -6.60
CA LEU A 167 -5.90 11.69 -6.20
C LEU A 167 -7.03 12.51 -5.59
N GLN A 168 -8.21 12.41 -6.20
CA GLN A 168 -9.46 12.87 -5.62
C GLN A 168 -10.18 11.69 -4.97
N LEU A 169 -10.36 11.74 -3.65
CA LEU A 169 -11.15 10.77 -2.89
C LEU A 169 -12.55 11.34 -2.63
N THR A 170 -13.59 10.59 -2.99
CA THR A 170 -14.98 11.00 -2.76
C THR A 170 -15.69 9.96 -1.90
N GLY A 171 -16.16 10.37 -0.72
CA GLY A 171 -16.90 9.50 0.20
C GLY A 171 -18.41 9.51 -0.03
N TYR A 172 -18.96 8.30 -0.08
CA TYR A 172 -20.38 8.00 -0.27
C TYR A 172 -20.95 7.35 0.99
N THR A 173 -22.24 7.59 1.24
CA THR A 173 -23.00 6.94 2.30
C THR A 173 -24.29 6.35 1.75
N ASP A 174 -24.91 5.48 2.55
CA ASP A 174 -26.29 5.07 2.32
C ASP A 174 -27.26 6.23 2.59
N SER A 175 -28.50 6.06 2.13
CA SER A 175 -29.60 7.03 2.27
C SER A 175 -30.29 6.96 3.64
N GLN A 176 -29.71 6.23 4.59
CA GLN A 176 -30.27 6.03 5.91
C GLN A 176 -29.70 7.10 6.85
N GLY A 177 -30.53 8.06 7.26
CA GLY A 177 -30.12 9.11 8.20
C GLY A 177 -30.46 10.52 7.71
N HIS A 178 -29.79 11.51 8.28
CA HIS A 178 -29.95 12.91 7.89
C HIS A 178 -28.84 13.31 6.90
N ILE A 179 -29.22 14.06 5.86
CA ILE A 179 -28.34 14.52 4.77
C ILE A 179 -27.00 15.06 5.28
N GLN A 180 -27.02 15.96 6.28
CA GLN A 180 -25.79 16.56 6.83
C GLN A 180 -24.90 15.53 7.55
N GLY A 181 -25.50 14.60 8.29
CA GLY A 181 -24.78 13.52 8.96
C GLY A 181 -24.12 12.58 7.94
N ASN A 182 -24.84 12.28 6.86
CA ASN A 182 -24.36 11.46 5.76
C ASN A 182 -23.22 12.13 4.98
N TYR A 183 -23.29 13.44 4.75
CA TYR A 183 -22.17 14.20 4.20
C TYR A 183 -20.92 14.15 5.09
N MET A 184 -21.08 14.39 6.40
CA MET A 184 -19.95 14.34 7.34
C MET A 184 -19.35 12.94 7.44
N LEU A 185 -20.18 11.89 7.51
CA LEU A 185 -19.72 10.50 7.56
C LEU A 185 -18.97 10.11 6.28
N GLY A 186 -19.45 10.53 5.10
CA GLY A 186 -18.74 10.33 3.85
C GLY A 186 -17.37 11.03 3.85
N LEU A 187 -17.32 12.27 4.35
CA LEU A 187 -16.07 13.03 4.45
C LEU A 187 -15.07 12.36 5.41
N GLU A 188 -15.53 11.91 6.58
CA GLU A 188 -14.71 11.19 7.55
C GLU A 188 -14.14 9.88 6.99
N ARG A 189 -14.94 9.12 6.22
CA ARG A 189 -14.46 7.91 5.54
C ARG A 189 -13.39 8.21 4.51
N ALA A 190 -13.59 9.25 3.71
CA ALA A 190 -12.63 9.64 2.69
C ALA A 190 -11.33 10.19 3.32
N ASN A 191 -11.43 10.88 4.47
CA ASN A 191 -10.27 11.24 5.29
C ASN A 191 -9.56 10.00 5.86
N ALA A 192 -10.28 9.00 6.36
CA ALA A 192 -9.66 7.77 6.87
C ALA A 192 -8.83 7.05 5.79
N VAL A 193 -9.31 7.03 4.54
CA VAL A 193 -8.53 6.51 3.40
C VAL A 193 -7.30 7.38 3.12
N LYS A 194 -7.45 8.71 3.11
CA LYS A 194 -6.34 9.65 2.94
C LYS A 194 -5.27 9.44 4.01
N ASP A 195 -5.66 9.39 5.28
CA ASP A 195 -4.75 9.24 6.41
C ASP A 195 -3.97 7.91 6.30
N PHE A 196 -4.66 6.82 5.95
CA PHE A 196 -4.01 5.53 5.73
C PHE A 196 -2.99 5.57 4.58
N LEU A 197 -3.30 6.24 3.47
CA LEU A 197 -2.36 6.38 2.35
C LEU A 197 -1.14 7.23 2.75
N ILE A 198 -1.33 8.30 3.53
CA ILE A 198 -0.25 9.15 4.07
C ILE A 198 0.64 8.37 5.03
N GLU A 199 0.06 7.59 5.95
CA GLU A 199 0.80 6.71 6.86
C GLU A 199 1.67 5.69 6.11
N ASN A 200 1.26 5.30 4.90
CA ASN A 200 2.02 4.43 4.00
C ASN A 200 2.99 5.18 3.07
N GLY A 201 3.16 6.48 3.28
CA GLY A 201 4.21 7.32 2.68
C GLY A 201 3.79 8.14 1.46
N VAL A 202 2.50 8.23 1.13
CA VAL A 202 2.00 9.11 0.06
C VAL A 202 2.07 10.58 0.49
N ASP A 203 2.46 11.48 -0.42
CA ASP A 203 2.50 12.92 -0.12
C ASP A 203 1.08 13.47 0.09
N THR A 204 0.90 14.23 1.17
CA THR A 204 -0.35 14.92 1.52
C THR A 204 -0.92 15.80 0.41
N ASN A 205 -0.05 16.38 -0.43
CA ASN A 205 -0.41 17.29 -1.53
C ASN A 205 -1.00 16.53 -2.73
N GLN A 206 -0.75 15.23 -2.83
CA GLN A 206 -1.32 14.39 -3.88
C GLN A 206 -2.78 14.02 -3.60
N ILE A 207 -3.36 14.32 -2.43
CA ILE A 207 -4.69 13.81 -2.05
C ILE A 207 -5.65 14.93 -1.64
N SER A 208 -6.72 15.09 -2.42
CA SER A 208 -7.90 15.87 -2.08
C SER A 208 -9.08 14.98 -1.66
N VAL A 209 -9.89 15.48 -0.75
CA VAL A 209 -11.00 14.73 -0.15
C VAL A 209 -12.29 15.50 -0.30
N PHE A 210 -13.33 14.80 -0.75
CA PHE A 210 -14.68 15.31 -0.92
C PHE A 210 -15.70 14.32 -0.36
N SER A 211 -16.92 14.80 -0.12
CA SER A 211 -18.08 13.94 0.10
C SER A 211 -19.25 14.40 -0.73
N VAL A 212 -20.05 13.42 -1.16
CA VAL A 212 -21.37 13.66 -1.77
C VAL A 212 -22.50 13.24 -0.83
N GLY A 213 -22.18 12.72 0.36
CA GLY A 213 -23.15 12.11 1.27
C GLY A 213 -23.99 11.05 0.57
N GLU A 214 -25.31 11.17 0.71
CA GLU A 214 -26.29 10.28 0.08
C GLU A 214 -26.74 10.72 -1.33
N ASN A 215 -26.29 11.88 -1.82
CA ASN A 215 -26.82 12.52 -3.04
C ASN A 215 -26.54 11.74 -4.34
N GLN A 216 -25.67 10.73 -4.29
CA GLN A 216 -25.39 9.81 -5.40
C GLN A 216 -25.55 8.34 -4.98
N ALA A 217 -26.21 8.07 -3.86
CA ALA A 217 -26.51 6.70 -3.44
C ALA A 217 -27.45 6.06 -4.48
N VAL A 218 -27.15 4.82 -4.89
CA VAL A 218 -28.09 4.05 -5.71
C VAL A 218 -29.36 3.86 -4.89
N ALA A 219 -30.50 4.35 -5.39
CA ALA A 219 -31.79 4.40 -4.68
C ALA A 219 -32.44 3.04 -4.37
N ASP A 220 -31.70 1.95 -4.54
CA ASP A 220 -32.13 0.57 -4.31
C ASP A 220 -31.57 0.09 -2.96
N ASN A 221 -32.48 -0.21 -2.03
CA ASN A 221 -32.19 -0.52 -0.62
C ASN A 221 -31.83 -1.99 -0.38
N THR A 222 -31.54 -2.78 -1.41
CA THR A 222 -31.02 -4.14 -1.23
C THR A 222 -29.69 -4.13 -0.48
N LEU A 223 -29.47 -5.11 0.41
CA LEU A 223 -28.27 -5.20 1.27
C LEU A 223 -26.97 -5.09 0.45
N THR A 224 -26.92 -5.73 -0.72
CA THR A 224 -25.79 -5.70 -1.65
C THR A 224 -25.50 -4.28 -2.15
N LYS A 225 -26.52 -3.48 -2.45
CA LYS A 225 -26.35 -2.11 -2.94
C LYS A 225 -26.09 -1.10 -1.82
N GLN A 226 -26.60 -1.35 -0.61
CA GLN A 226 -26.22 -0.58 0.58
C GLN A 226 -24.75 -0.76 0.96
N LEU A 227 -24.19 -1.96 0.77
CA LEU A 227 -22.74 -2.18 0.89
C LEU A 227 -21.96 -1.39 -0.17
N ASN A 228 -22.45 -1.36 -1.41
CA ASN A 228 -21.83 -0.59 -2.49
C ASN A 228 -21.91 0.93 -2.29
N ASN A 229 -22.93 1.43 -1.60
CA ASN A 229 -23.07 2.87 -1.30
C ASN A 229 -22.17 3.33 -0.13
N ARG A 230 -21.60 2.41 0.65
CA ARG A 230 -20.67 2.71 1.76
C ARG A 230 -19.22 2.62 1.28
N LYS A 231 -18.87 3.47 0.32
CA LYS A 231 -17.57 3.45 -0.35
C LYS A 231 -16.93 4.82 -0.42
N VAL A 232 -15.63 4.80 -0.62
CA VAL A 232 -14.81 5.91 -1.09
C VAL A 232 -14.39 5.54 -2.49
N GLU A 233 -14.72 6.41 -3.44
CA GLU A 233 -14.24 6.28 -4.81
C GLU A 233 -12.98 7.12 -5.01
N ALA A 234 -12.06 6.58 -5.79
CA ALA A 234 -10.84 7.25 -6.20
C ALA A 234 -10.96 7.72 -7.64
N ARG A 235 -10.56 8.96 -7.89
CA ARG A 235 -10.33 9.47 -9.24
C ARG A 235 -8.91 10.01 -9.34
N VAL A 236 -8.16 9.50 -10.30
CA VAL A 236 -6.83 10.01 -10.63
C VAL A 236 -6.96 11.15 -11.62
N LEU A 237 -6.61 12.36 -11.17
CA LEU A 237 -6.40 13.54 -11.97
C LEU A 237 -4.91 13.57 -12.32
N VAL A 238 -4.58 13.41 -13.60
CA VAL A 238 -3.19 13.50 -14.05
C VAL A 238 -2.91 14.95 -14.36
N GLU A 239 -1.98 15.57 -13.64
CA GLU A 239 -1.43 16.83 -14.08
C GLU A 239 -0.47 16.51 -15.22
N HIS A 240 -0.90 16.75 -16.46
CA HIS A 240 0.04 16.82 -17.56
C HIS A 240 0.86 18.09 -17.36
N HIS A 241 1.93 17.99 -16.59
CA HIS A 241 3.03 18.93 -16.73
C HIS A 241 3.39 18.84 -18.21
N THR A 242 3.21 19.92 -18.97
CA THR A 242 3.83 20.05 -20.28
C THR A 242 5.30 19.78 -20.03
N GLN A 243 5.77 18.58 -20.37
CA GLN A 243 7.18 18.23 -20.26
C GLN A 243 7.91 19.36 -20.96
N SER A 244 8.65 20.15 -20.20
CA SER A 244 9.57 21.08 -20.84
C SER A 244 10.47 20.21 -21.71
N ILE A 245 10.82 20.70 -22.90
CA ILE A 245 11.61 19.94 -23.88
C ILE A 245 12.94 19.60 -23.21
N HIS A 246 13.00 18.44 -22.55
CA HIS A 246 14.22 17.88 -22.01
C HIS A 246 14.94 17.27 -23.19
N ARG A 247 16.27 17.34 -23.15
CA ARG A 247 17.10 16.81 -24.22
C ARG A 247 16.94 15.29 -24.17
N VAL A 248 16.05 14.75 -24.99
CA VAL A 248 15.82 13.31 -25.01
C VAL A 248 16.95 12.67 -25.81
N PHE A 249 17.73 11.82 -25.17
CA PHE A 249 18.83 11.13 -25.83
C PHE A 249 18.25 10.06 -26.76
N ASP A 250 18.70 10.07 -28.02
CA ASP A 250 18.46 8.95 -28.93
C ASP A 250 19.30 7.76 -28.43
N ILE A 251 18.88 6.53 -28.72
CA ILE A 251 19.62 5.32 -28.34
C ILE A 251 21.06 5.32 -28.89
N LYS A 252 21.32 6.10 -29.95
CA LYS A 252 22.64 6.36 -30.53
C LYS A 252 23.59 7.12 -29.61
N ASP A 253 23.06 7.84 -28.61
CA ASP A 253 23.83 8.62 -27.64
C ASP A 253 24.15 7.82 -26.36
N TRP A 254 24.29 6.49 -26.46
CA TRP A 254 24.49 5.57 -25.33
C TRP A 254 25.60 5.97 -24.35
N HIS A 255 26.64 6.66 -24.83
CA HIS A 255 27.71 7.17 -23.97
C HIS A 255 27.21 8.21 -22.96
N ALA A 256 26.30 9.12 -23.36
CA ALA A 256 25.70 10.09 -22.46
C ALA A 256 24.73 9.44 -21.46
N ILE A 257 24.10 8.33 -21.86
CA ILE A 257 23.22 7.53 -20.99
C ILE A 257 24.03 6.80 -19.92
N ARG A 258 25.14 6.15 -20.30
CA ARG A 258 25.98 5.39 -19.36
C ARG A 258 26.57 6.27 -18.27
N ASP A 259 27.02 7.48 -18.60
CA ASP A 259 27.70 8.35 -17.64
C ASP A 259 26.71 9.02 -16.64
N GLY A 260 25.40 8.89 -16.88
CA GLY A 260 24.33 9.36 -15.98
C GLY A 260 23.64 8.27 -15.15
N LEU A 261 23.92 6.98 -15.41
CA LEU A 261 23.42 5.81 -14.66
C LEU A 261 24.39 5.38 -13.56
#